data_AF-A0A8T6NE78-F1
#
_entry.id   AF-A0A8T6NE78-F1
#
_cell.length_a   1.000
_cell.length_b   1.000
_cell.length_c   1.000
_cell.angle_alpha   90.00
_cell.angle_beta   90.00
_cell.angle_gamma   90.00
#
_symmetry.space_group_name_H-M   'P 1'
#
loop_
_entity.id
_entity.type
_entity.pdbx_description
1 polymer ?
#
loop_
_entity_poly.entity_id
_entity_poly.type
_entity_poly.pdbx_seq_one_letter_code
_entity_poly.pdbx_strand_id
1 'polypeptide(L)' 'MKRLNGEIRDREKVMRGLKKSDTVILNGYKLFHNYIRPHMGLDGQTPADKVGIKIEGDNKWLTVIQNASKC' A
#
# COMPACT_ATOMS: atom_id res chain seq x y z
N MET A 1 9.50 8.67 2.05
CA MET A 1 8.27 9.39 2.49
C MET A 1 7.70 10.37 1.47
N LYS A 2 8.50 11.17 0.75
CA LYS A 2 7.98 12.26 -0.13
C LYS A 2 7.00 11.80 -1.23
N ARG A 3 7.17 10.57 -1.75
CA ARG A 3 6.39 10.01 -2.87
C ARG A 3 4.97 9.55 -2.47
N LEU A 4 4.84 8.83 -1.35
CA LEU A 4 3.54 8.44 -0.79
C LEU A 4 2.67 9.66 -0.43
N ASN A 5 3.27 10.71 0.16
CA ASN A 5 2.53 11.91 0.52
C ASN A 5 1.99 12.66 -0.70
N GLY A 6 2.74 12.67 -1.82
CA GLY A 6 2.25 13.22 -3.09
C GLY A 6 1.03 12.46 -3.62
N GLU A 7 1.11 11.13 -3.65
CA GLU A 7 0.00 10.28 -4.10
C GLU A 7 -1.26 10.44 -3.23
N ILE A 8 -1.10 10.58 -1.91
CA ILE A 8 -2.22 10.84 -1.00
C ILE A 8 -2.86 12.20 -1.29
N ARG A 9 -2.08 13.26 -1.54
CA ARG A 9 -2.61 14.59 -1.87
C ARG A 9 -3.40 14.60 -3.18
N ASP A 10 -2.90 13.89 -4.20
CA ASP A 10 -3.61 13.78 -5.48
C ASP A 10 -4.95 13.03 -5.31
N ARG A 11 -4.96 12.00 -4.47
CA ARG A 11 -6.18 11.26 -4.12
C ARG A 11 -7.13 12.05 -3.24
N GLU A 12 -6.63 12.86 -2.32
CA GLU A 12 -7.45 13.76 -1.48
C GLU A 12 -8.19 14.79 -2.34
N LYS A 13 -7.53 15.29 -3.39
CA LYS A 13 -8.13 16.25 -4.33
C LYS A 13 -9.31 15.66 -5.10
N VAL A 14 -9.21 14.39 -5.52
CA VAL A 14 -10.18 13.77 -6.44
C VAL A 14 -11.24 12.92 -5.72
N MET A 15 -10.88 12.22 -4.64
CA MET A 15 -11.78 11.29 -3.97
C MET A 15 -12.67 11.97 -2.93
N ARG A 16 -13.97 11.68 -2.99
CA ARG A 16 -14.94 12.08 -1.98
C ARG A 16 -14.76 11.21 -0.72
N GLY A 17 -14.83 11.83 0.46
CA GLY A 17 -14.76 11.13 1.75
C GLY A 17 -13.35 10.93 2.33
N LEU A 18 -12.27 11.31 1.63
CA LEU A 18 -10.91 11.20 2.14
C LEU A 18 -10.54 12.27 3.19
N LYS A 19 -11.31 13.36 3.27
CA LYS A 19 -11.11 14.44 4.24
C LYS A 19 -11.51 14.10 5.68
N LYS A 20 -12.08 12.90 5.90
CA LYS A 20 -12.36 12.39 7.26
C LYS A 20 -11.09 11.73 7.79
N SER A 21 -10.68 12.09 9.01
CA SER A 21 -9.50 11.54 9.66
C SER A 21 -9.58 10.03 9.87
N ASP A 22 -10.77 9.53 10.21
CA ASP A 22 -11.02 8.12 10.48
C ASP A 22 -11.50 7.36 9.23
N THR A 23 -10.72 7.42 8.16
CA THR A 23 -11.01 6.71 6.92
C THR A 23 -10.11 5.49 6.76
N VAL A 24 -10.74 4.33 6.55
CA VAL A 24 -10.04 3.07 6.22
C VAL A 24 -9.24 3.16 4.91
N ILE A 25 -9.58 4.12 4.05
CA ILE A 25 -8.96 4.30 2.74
C ILE A 25 -7.47 4.65 2.86
N LEU A 26 -7.09 5.49 3.84
CA LEU A 26 -5.69 5.88 4.03
C LEU A 26 -4.84 4.69 4.47
N ASN A 27 -5.36 3.87 5.38
CA ASN A 27 -4.68 2.66 5.85
C ASN A 27 -4.57 1.61 4.74
N GLY A 28 -5.66 1.38 4.00
CA GLY A 28 -5.64 0.48 2.82
C GLY A 28 -4.67 0.95 1.75
N TYR A 29 -4.53 2.26 1.55
CA TYR A 29 -3.59 2.79 0.56
C TYR A 29 -2.13 2.66 0.97
N LYS A 30 -1.81 2.86 2.26
CA LYS A 30 -0.47 2.56 2.79
C LYS A 30 -0.08 1.11 2.56
N LEU A 31 -1.02 0.18 2.83
CA LEU A 31 -0.81 -1.24 2.59
C LEU A 31 -0.54 -1.52 1.10
N PHE A 32 -1.38 -0.97 0.21
CA PHE A 32 -1.21 -1.12 -1.24
C PHE A 32 0.14 -0.59 -1.74
N HIS A 33 0.56 0.61 -1.29
CA HIS A 33 1.81 1.24 -1.70
C HIS A 33 3.05 0.44 -1.24
N ASN A 34 2.99 -0.14 -0.05
CA ASN A 34 4.13 -0.83 0.57
C ASN A 34 4.30 -2.27 0.10
N TYR A 35 3.20 -2.99 -0.16
CA TYR A 35 3.23 -4.45 -0.33
C TYR A 35 2.82 -4.93 -1.72
N ILE A 36 2.12 -4.10 -2.50
CA ILE A 36 1.42 -4.56 -3.71
C ILE A 36 1.89 -3.80 -4.94
N ARG A 37 1.98 -2.46 -4.85
CA ARG A 37 2.33 -1.61 -5.99
C ARG A 37 3.84 -1.67 -6.27
N PRO A 38 4.26 -2.14 -7.46
CA PRO A 38 5.66 -2.05 -7.86
C PRO A 38 6.04 -0.60 -8.14
N HIS A 39 7.26 -0.20 -7.74
CA HIS A 39 7.76 1.16 -8.01
C HIS A 39 8.89 1.11 -9.02
N MET A 40 8.76 1.88 -10.11
CA MET A 40 9.83 1.99 -11.12
C MET A 40 11.15 2.49 -10.53
N GLY A 41 11.11 3.36 -9.51
CA GLY A 41 12.31 3.83 -8.81
C GLY A 41 12.93 2.81 -7.83
N LEU A 42 12.31 1.64 -7.69
CA LEU A 42 12.80 0.51 -6.91
C LEU A 42 12.99 -0.72 -7.80
N ASP A 43 13.27 -0.53 -9.09
CA ASP A 43 13.46 -1.61 -10.08
C ASP A 43 12.27 -2.57 -10.17
N GLY A 44 11.05 -2.02 -10.03
CA GLY A 44 9.81 -2.80 -10.04
C GLY A 44 9.49 -3.50 -8.71
N GLN A 45 10.32 -3.31 -7.68
CA GLN A 45 10.09 -3.89 -6.35
C GLN A 45 9.14 -3.02 -5.53
N THR A 46 8.52 -3.64 -4.53
CA THR A 46 7.76 -2.92 -3.51
C THR A 46 8.70 -2.46 -2.37
N PRO A 47 8.33 -1.45 -1.58
CA PRO A 47 9.10 -1.06 -0.40
C PRO A 47 9.30 -2.22 0.58
N ALA A 48 8.30 -3.10 0.72
CA ALA A 48 8.40 -4.30 1.55
C ALA A 48 9.44 -5.29 1.00
N ASP A 49 9.45 -5.51 -0.32
CA ASP A 49 10.43 -6.41 -0.96
C ASP A 49 11.86 -5.92 -0.75
N LYS A 50 12.10 -4.60 -0.81
CA LYS A 50 13.44 -4.02 -0.55
C LYS A 50 13.95 -4.26 0.87
N VAL A 51 13.03 -4.37 1.83
CA VAL A 51 13.37 -4.64 3.24
C VAL A 51 13.38 -6.17 3.51
N GLY A 52 13.14 -6.99 2.49
CA GLY A 52 13.14 -8.45 2.59
C GLY A 52 11.81 -9.06 3.04
N ILE A 53 10.76 -8.25 3.19
CA ILE A 53 9.41 -8.74 3.50
C ILE A 53 8.73 -9.12 2.19
N LYS A 54 8.87 -10.40 1.81
CA LYS A 54 8.27 -10.93 0.58
C LYS A 54 6.88 -11.49 0.85
N ILE A 55 5.98 -11.25 -0.10
CA ILE A 55 4.67 -11.89 -0.15
C ILE A 55 4.74 -12.96 -1.24
N GLU A 56 4.87 -14.21 -0.83
CA GLU A 56 5.12 -15.36 -1.71
C GLU A 56 3.84 -15.98 -2.31
N GLY A 57 2.81 -15.17 -2.55
CA GLY A 57 1.57 -15.64 -3.15
C GLY A 57 1.25 -14.96 -4.47
N ASP A 58 0.66 -15.72 -5.39
CA ASP A 58 0.21 -15.22 -6.69
C ASP A 58 -0.77 -14.05 -6.55
N ASN A 59 -1.63 -14.11 -5.53
CA ASN A 59 -2.51 -13.01 -5.15
C ASN A 59 -2.04 -12.34 -3.86
N LYS A 60 -1.25 -11.27 -4.03
CA LYS A 60 -0.68 -10.50 -2.92
C LYS A 60 -1.72 -10.04 -1.90
N TRP A 61 -2.93 -9.65 -2.33
CA TRP A 61 -4.00 -9.24 -1.41
C TRP A 61 -4.47 -10.39 -0.53
N LEU A 62 -4.75 -11.54 -1.14
CA LEU A 62 -5.21 -12.72 -0.42
C LEU A 62 -4.17 -13.18 0.59
N THR A 63 -2.90 -13.23 0.20
CA THR A 63 -1.80 -13.66 1.08
C THR A 63 -1.63 -12.73 2.27
N VAL A 64 -1.74 -11.42 2.08
CA VAL A 64 -1.69 -10.45 3.21
C VAL A 64 -2.84 -10.68 4.19
N ILE A 65 -4.05 -10.91 3.68
CA ILE A 65 -5.23 -11.18 4.52
C ILE A 65 -5.06 -12.49 5.28
N GLN A 66 -4.62 -13.56 4.61
CA GLN A 66 -4.37 -14.86 5.23
C GLN A 66 -3.27 -14.82 6.28
N ASN A 67 -2.21 -14.03 6.05
CA ASN A 67 -1.14 -13.85 7.03
C ASN A 67 -1.63 -13.06 8.25
N ALA A 68 -2.50 -12.06 8.06
CA ALA A 68 -3.09 -11.31 9.16
C ALA A 68 -4.12 -12.13 9.95
N SER A 69 -4.86 -13.04 9.30
CA SER A 69 -5.88 -13.88 9.94
C SER A 69 -5.31 -15.08 10.70
N LYS A 70 -4.02 -15.39 10.55
CA LYS A 70 -3.33 -16.48 11.26
C LYS A 70 -2.81 -16.04 12.65
N CYS A 71 -3.02 -14.78 13.02
CA CYS A 71 -2.71 -14.23 14.33
C CYS A 71 -3.85 -14.47 15.32
#